data_AF-A0A7X9VXD3-F1
#
_entry.id   AF-A0A7X9VXD3-F1
#
_cell.length_a   1.000
_cell.length_b   1.000
_cell.length_c   1.000
_cell.angle_alpha   90.00
_cell.angle_beta   90.00
_cell.angle_gamma   90.00
#
_symmetry.space_group_name_H-M   'P 1'
#
loop_
_entity.id
_entity.type
_entity.pdbx_description
1 polymer ?
#
loop_
_entity_poly.entity_id
_entity_poly.type
_entity_poly.pdbx_seq_one_letter_code
_entity_poly.pdbx_strand_id
1 'polypeptide(L)'
;MMPRAQWRRAGKRLSLWLPVLAVAALLLALNLWASRNLGRVDLTAQRLYSLAPESIEVARQIKQPVTVTWFYDLRNKSMVDALELLRQYEHANPLIRVRGVDPALRPAEAREAGIQFAGSAVLAADRRKLTINGGTETDFTNALIRISQRGAQTVCFTQGHREAMLDSLTSLDDLEDHGDDENLVARVEVHEQHGMAMARNALQTLGFATRGVNAGSLAQTLPACAVVVAAGPRTP
;
A
#
# COMPACT_ATOMS: atom_id res chain seq x y z
N MET A 1 58.68 -69.31 -18.24
CA MET A 1 58.37 -68.18 -17.34
C MET A 1 57.77 -67.04 -18.16
N MET A 2 56.72 -66.36 -17.65
CA MET A 2 55.85 -65.39 -18.36
C MET A 2 56.57 -64.09 -18.80
N PRO A 3 55.91 -63.18 -19.57
CA PRO A 3 55.01 -62.21 -18.95
C PRO A 3 53.68 -61.96 -19.70
N ARG A 4 52.57 -62.10 -18.97
CA ARG A 4 51.25 -61.53 -19.30
C ARG A 4 51.22 -60.06 -18.85
N ALA A 5 51.32 -59.08 -19.76
CA ALA A 5 51.16 -57.67 -19.36
C ALA A 5 50.79 -56.72 -20.52
N GLN A 6 49.63 -56.92 -21.16
CA GLN A 6 49.14 -55.94 -22.15
C GLN A 6 47.70 -55.45 -21.93
N TRP A 7 46.92 -56.06 -21.02
CA TRP A 7 45.49 -55.75 -20.85
C TRP A 7 45.15 -54.70 -19.77
N ARG A 8 46.15 -54.01 -19.20
CA ARG A 8 45.92 -53.01 -18.12
C ARG A 8 45.81 -51.55 -18.58
N ARG A 9 45.93 -51.25 -19.88
CA ARG A 9 45.92 -49.86 -20.38
C ARG A 9 44.58 -49.40 -20.97
N ALA A 10 43.69 -50.31 -21.38
CA ALA A 10 42.37 -49.96 -21.92
C ALA A 10 41.37 -49.52 -20.83
N GLY A 11 41.46 -50.09 -19.62
CA GLY A 11 40.55 -49.75 -18.51
C GLY A 11 40.79 -48.38 -17.87
N LYS A 12 41.99 -47.79 -18.02
CA LYS A 12 42.32 -46.48 -17.44
C LYS A 12 41.67 -45.31 -18.18
N ARG A 13 41.39 -45.45 -19.48
CA ARG A 13 40.68 -44.41 -20.24
C ARG A 13 39.21 -44.37 -19.88
N LEU A 14 38.54 -45.52 -19.77
CA LEU A 14 37.12 -45.61 -19.39
C LEU A 14 36.85 -45.13 -17.96
N SER A 15 37.80 -45.40 -17.05
CA SER A 15 37.75 -44.95 -15.66
C SER A 15 37.76 -43.41 -15.50
N LEU A 16 38.33 -42.66 -16.45
CA LEU A 16 38.31 -41.20 -16.43
C LEU A 16 36.97 -40.57 -16.87
N TRP A 17 36.17 -41.26 -17.69
CA TRP A 17 34.89 -40.72 -18.16
C TRP A 17 33.78 -40.88 -17.13
N LEU A 18 33.90 -41.87 -16.25
CA LEU A 18 32.93 -42.15 -15.19
C LEU A 18 32.72 -40.96 -14.22
N PRO A 19 33.77 -40.32 -13.65
CA PRO A 19 33.59 -39.15 -12.80
C PRO A 19 33.07 -37.94 -13.59
N VAL A 20 33.48 -37.77 -14.85
CA VAL A 20 33.00 -36.67 -15.70
C VAL A 20 31.50 -36.79 -15.97
N LEU A 21 31.02 -37.99 -16.29
CA LEU A 21 29.60 -38.27 -16.46
C LEU A 21 28.81 -38.11 -15.16
N ALA A 22 29.37 -38.54 -14.02
CA ALA A 22 28.73 -38.37 -12.72
C ALA A 22 28.57 -36.89 -12.35
N VAL A 23 29.61 -36.07 -12.57
CA VAL A 23 29.55 -34.62 -12.37
C VAL A 23 28.56 -33.96 -13.33
N ALA A 24 28.56 -34.34 -14.61
CA ALA A 24 27.61 -33.81 -15.58
C ALA A 24 26.16 -34.16 -15.23
N ALA A 25 25.88 -35.38 -14.78
CA ALA A 25 24.57 -35.81 -14.33
C ALA A 25 24.12 -35.06 -13.06
N LEU A 26 25.03 -34.83 -12.11
CA LEU A 26 24.76 -34.04 -10.92
C LEU A 26 24.41 -32.59 -11.27
N LEU A 27 25.18 -31.96 -12.17
CA LEU A 27 24.91 -30.61 -12.64
C LEU A 27 23.56 -30.53 -13.36
N LEU A 28 23.23 -31.53 -14.18
CA LEU A 28 21.94 -31.60 -14.86
C LEU A 28 20.77 -31.74 -13.86
N ALA A 29 20.92 -32.61 -12.85
CA ALA A 29 19.92 -32.80 -11.81
C ALA A 29 19.73 -31.54 -10.96
N LEU A 30 20.82 -30.87 -10.58
CA LEU A 30 20.79 -29.58 -9.88
C LEU A 30 20.12 -28.51 -10.73
N ASN A 31 20.41 -28.45 -12.03
CA ASN A 31 19.77 -27.48 -12.93
C ASN A 31 18.27 -27.74 -13.10
N LEU A 32 17.86 -29.00 -13.24
CA LEU A 32 16.45 -29.39 -13.33
C LEU A 32 15.70 -29.15 -12.02
N TRP A 33 16.34 -29.41 -10.88
CA TRP A 33 15.79 -29.11 -9.56
C TRP A 33 15.67 -27.60 -9.35
N ALA A 34 16.72 -26.83 -9.68
CA ALA A 34 16.69 -25.38 -9.61
C ALA A 34 15.62 -24.80 -10.53
N SER A 35 15.50 -25.28 -11.77
CA SER A 35 14.45 -24.84 -12.70
C SER A 35 13.03 -25.11 -12.22
N ARG A 36 12.80 -26.16 -11.43
CA ARG A 36 11.47 -26.52 -10.93
C ARG A 36 11.13 -25.91 -9.57
N ASN A 37 12.13 -25.73 -8.70
CA ASN A 37 11.91 -25.23 -7.33
C ASN A 37 12.27 -23.75 -7.14
N LEU A 38 13.19 -23.18 -7.92
CA LEU A 38 13.47 -21.75 -7.93
C LEU A 38 12.59 -21.11 -9.00
N GLY A 39 11.36 -20.76 -8.60
CA GLY A 39 10.49 -19.92 -9.42
C GLY A 39 11.26 -18.68 -9.87
N ARG A 40 11.25 -18.43 -11.19
CA ARG A 40 11.92 -17.33 -11.93
C ARG A 40 12.66 -16.33 -11.03
N VAL A 41 13.86 -16.69 -10.59
CA VAL A 41 14.78 -15.71 -10.01
C VAL A 41 15.43 -15.02 -11.20
N ASP A 42 14.86 -13.88 -11.57
CA ASP A 42 15.39 -13.02 -12.62
C ASP A 42 16.73 -12.45 -12.13
N LEU A 43 17.83 -13.06 -12.58
CA LEU A 43 19.22 -12.64 -12.32
C LEU A 43 19.68 -11.59 -13.35
N THR A 44 18.76 -10.75 -13.83
CA THR A 44 19.13 -9.55 -14.57
C THR A 44 19.54 -8.50 -13.55
N ALA A 45 20.68 -7.83 -13.79
CA ALA A 45 21.31 -6.86 -12.87
C ALA A 45 20.44 -5.63 -12.55
N GLN A 46 19.20 -5.60 -13.04
CA GLN A 46 18.21 -4.59 -12.79
C GLN A 46 16.87 -5.30 -12.61
N ARG A 47 16.46 -5.52 -11.36
CA ARG A 47 15.10 -5.93 -10.94
C ARG A 47 14.01 -4.91 -11.32
N LEU A 48 14.12 -4.30 -12.51
CA LEU A 48 13.23 -3.24 -13.00
C LEU A 48 11.78 -3.73 -13.18
N TYR A 49 11.58 -5.05 -13.27
CA TYR A 49 10.29 -5.69 -13.44
C TYR A 49 10.05 -6.76 -12.39
N SER A 50 10.45 -6.55 -11.15
CA SER A 50 10.06 -7.47 -10.07
C SER A 50 9.73 -6.66 -8.83
N LEU A 51 8.51 -6.83 -8.30
CA LEU A 51 8.12 -6.19 -7.05
C LEU A 51 9.12 -6.48 -5.93
N ALA A 52 9.34 -5.48 -5.09
CA ALA A 52 9.99 -5.68 -3.82
C ALA A 52 9.18 -6.69 -2.96
N PRO A 53 9.86 -7.49 -2.12
CA PRO A 53 9.18 -8.46 -1.26
C PRO A 53 8.14 -7.81 -0.33
N GLU A 54 8.38 -6.57 0.08
CA GLU A 54 7.45 -5.76 0.88
C GLU A 54 6.15 -5.46 0.12
N SER A 55 6.24 -5.05 -1.15
CA SER A 55 5.08 -4.77 -2.00
C SER A 55 4.26 -6.04 -2.30
N ILE A 56 4.92 -7.19 -2.45
CA ILE A 56 4.25 -8.49 -2.61
C ILE A 56 3.41 -8.82 -1.36
N GLU A 57 3.95 -8.58 -0.17
CA GLU A 57 3.24 -8.84 1.08
C GLU A 57 2.00 -7.93 1.21
N VAL A 58 2.14 -6.64 0.88
CA VAL A 58 1.00 -5.72 0.81
C VAL A 58 -0.07 -6.24 -0.16
N ALA A 59 0.33 -6.67 -1.36
CA ALA A 59 -0.59 -7.20 -2.35
C ALA A 59 -1.35 -8.44 -1.84
N ARG A 60 -0.67 -9.35 -1.14
CA ARG A 60 -1.26 -10.58 -0.57
C ARG A 60 -2.24 -10.30 0.56
N GLN A 61 -2.04 -9.23 1.33
CA GLN A 61 -2.91 -8.86 2.43
C GLN A 61 -4.25 -8.27 1.98
N ILE A 62 -4.42 -7.98 0.68
CA ILE A 62 -5.68 -7.46 0.14
C ILE A 62 -6.75 -8.55 0.16
N LYS A 63 -7.82 -8.32 0.92
CA LYS A 63 -8.94 -9.25 1.12
C LYS A 63 -10.22 -8.87 0.36
N GLN A 64 -10.21 -7.76 -0.37
CA GLN A 64 -11.36 -7.24 -1.11
C GLN A 64 -10.99 -7.10 -2.60
N PRO A 65 -11.93 -7.26 -3.54
CA PRO A 65 -11.65 -7.07 -4.95
C PRO A 65 -11.32 -5.59 -5.23
N VAL A 66 -10.18 -5.35 -5.89
CA VAL A 66 -9.71 -4.03 -6.29
C VAL A 66 -9.47 -4.01 -7.79
N THR A 67 -10.06 -3.05 -8.49
CA THR A 67 -9.80 -2.84 -9.92
C THR A 67 -8.88 -1.64 -10.08
N VAL A 68 -7.73 -1.83 -10.72
CA VAL A 68 -6.76 -0.79 -11.03
C VAL A 68 -6.81 -0.50 -12.52
N THR A 69 -7.18 0.72 -12.89
CA THR A 69 -7.19 1.20 -14.28
C THR A 69 -6.03 2.17 -14.47
N TRP A 70 -5.03 1.76 -15.26
CA TRP A 70 -3.86 2.56 -15.59
C TRP A 70 -4.05 3.24 -16.94
N PHE A 71 -4.03 4.58 -16.93
CA PHE A 71 -4.12 5.38 -18.12
C PHE A 71 -2.71 5.67 -18.63
N TYR A 72 -2.32 5.05 -19.74
CA TYR A 72 -0.93 5.05 -20.20
C TYR A 72 -0.83 5.40 -21.69
N ASP A 73 0.32 5.95 -22.06
CA ASP A 73 0.68 6.18 -23.46
C ASP A 73 1.66 5.09 -23.91
N LEU A 74 1.31 4.38 -24.99
CA LEU A 74 2.15 3.35 -25.62
C LEU A 74 3.50 3.89 -26.09
N ARG A 75 3.61 5.20 -26.35
CA ARG A 75 4.83 5.87 -26.79
C ARG A 75 5.81 6.11 -25.64
N ASN A 76 5.34 6.05 -24.38
CA ASN A 76 6.16 6.24 -23.21
C ASN A 76 6.52 4.89 -22.57
N LYS A 77 7.78 4.47 -22.76
CA LYS A 77 8.30 3.21 -22.21
C LYS A 77 8.07 3.09 -20.70
N SER A 78 8.30 4.16 -19.93
CA SER A 78 8.13 4.12 -18.47
C SER A 78 6.68 3.80 -18.06
N MET A 79 5.69 4.27 -18.82
CA MET A 79 4.29 3.97 -18.53
C MET A 79 3.89 2.55 -18.94
N VAL A 80 4.54 1.99 -19.97
CA VAL A 80 4.39 0.58 -20.35
C VAL A 80 5.01 -0.33 -19.29
N ASP A 81 6.19 0.02 -18.79
CA ASP A 81 6.87 -0.70 -17.71
C ASP A 81 6.02 -0.68 -16.42
N ALA A 82 5.37 0.45 -16.12
CA ALA A 82 4.42 0.58 -15.01
C ALA A 82 3.19 -0.34 -15.15
N LEU A 83 2.69 -0.56 -16.37
CA LEU A 83 1.61 -1.50 -16.61
C LEU A 83 2.05 -2.94 -16.33
N GLU A 84 3.28 -3.30 -16.72
CA GLU A 84 3.83 -4.62 -16.45
C GLU A 84 4.07 -4.83 -14.95
N LEU A 85 4.53 -3.80 -14.25
CA LEU A 85 4.63 -3.81 -12.80
C LEU A 85 3.26 -4.06 -12.15
N LEU A 86 2.20 -3.38 -12.59
CA LEU A 86 0.84 -3.62 -12.10
C LEU A 86 0.37 -5.07 -12.36
N ARG A 87 0.67 -5.66 -13.52
CA ARG A 87 0.33 -7.06 -13.82
C ARG A 87 0.94 -8.05 -12.83
N GLN A 88 2.11 -7.73 -12.27
CA GLN A 88 2.72 -8.57 -11.25
C GLN A 88 1.95 -8.51 -9.91
N TYR A 89 1.32 -7.38 -9.57
CA TYR A 89 0.38 -7.32 -8.46
C TYR A 89 -0.82 -8.23 -8.69
N GLU A 90 -1.40 -8.25 -9.90
CA GLU A 90 -2.48 -9.18 -10.26
C GLU A 90 -2.03 -10.65 -10.17
N HIS A 91 -0.78 -10.95 -10.56
CA HIS A 91 -0.22 -12.29 -10.41
C HIS A 91 -0.03 -12.69 -8.94
N ALA A 92 0.36 -11.74 -8.09
CA ALA A 92 0.53 -11.98 -6.65
C ALA A 92 -0.80 -12.18 -5.92
N ASN A 93 -1.88 -11.51 -6.34
CA ASN A 93 -3.21 -11.66 -5.76
C ASN A 93 -4.31 -11.49 -6.83
N PRO A 94 -5.10 -12.54 -7.13
CA PRO A 94 -6.15 -12.50 -8.15
C PRO A 94 -7.34 -11.59 -7.81
N LEU A 95 -7.43 -11.07 -6.58
CA LEU A 95 -8.39 -10.04 -6.19
C LEU A 95 -8.04 -8.67 -6.77
N ILE A 96 -6.79 -8.45 -7.19
CA ILE A 96 -6.34 -7.23 -7.85
C ILE A 96 -6.48 -7.44 -9.35
N ARG A 97 -7.35 -6.66 -10.00
CA ARG A 97 -7.56 -6.70 -11.46
C ARG A 97 -6.96 -5.48 -12.12
N VAL A 98 -6.10 -5.68 -13.09
CA VAL A 98 -5.40 -4.58 -13.77
C VAL A 98 -5.95 -4.37 -15.18
N ARG A 99 -6.23 -3.12 -15.52
CA ARG A 99 -6.68 -2.71 -16.86
C ARG A 99 -5.82 -1.56 -17.36
N GLY A 100 -5.21 -1.73 -18.52
CA GLY A 100 -4.54 -0.64 -19.24
C GLY A 100 -5.51 0.02 -20.22
N VAL A 101 -5.63 1.34 -20.18
CA VAL A 101 -6.45 2.13 -21.10
C VAL A 101 -5.59 3.24 -21.68
N ASP A 102 -5.59 3.36 -23.01
CA ASP A 102 -4.97 4.49 -23.68
C ASP A 102 -6.01 5.62 -23.80
N PRO A 103 -5.81 6.78 -23.14
CA PRO A 103 -6.76 7.89 -23.18
C PRO A 103 -6.88 8.52 -24.58
N ALA A 104 -5.88 8.37 -25.45
CA ALA A 104 -5.95 8.83 -26.84
C ALA A 104 -6.88 7.94 -27.69
N LEU A 105 -6.88 6.63 -27.44
CA LEU A 105 -7.76 5.68 -28.12
C LEU A 105 -9.17 5.65 -27.51
N ARG A 106 -9.30 5.88 -26.19
CA ARG A 106 -10.58 5.83 -25.46
C ARG A 106 -10.81 7.06 -24.59
N PRO A 107 -11.07 8.24 -25.20
CA PRO A 107 -11.24 9.49 -24.46
C PRO A 107 -12.51 9.52 -23.60
N ALA A 108 -13.54 8.73 -23.94
CA ALA A 108 -14.76 8.65 -23.14
C ALA A 108 -14.51 8.01 -21.77
N GLU A 109 -13.80 6.87 -21.73
CA GLU A 109 -13.46 6.13 -20.50
C GLU A 109 -12.56 6.98 -19.58
N ALA A 110 -11.62 7.74 -20.15
CA ALA A 110 -10.78 8.68 -19.40
C ALA A 110 -11.58 9.84 -18.80
N ARG A 111 -12.52 10.42 -19.56
CA ARG A 111 -13.39 11.51 -19.07
C ARG A 111 -14.32 11.07 -17.94
N GLU A 112 -14.91 9.88 -18.04
CA GLU A 112 -15.74 9.30 -16.96
C GLU A 112 -14.94 9.04 -15.68
N ALA A 113 -13.65 8.69 -15.83
CA ALA A 113 -12.73 8.49 -14.71
C ALA A 113 -12.13 9.80 -14.16
N GLY A 114 -12.44 10.97 -14.77
CA GLY A 114 -11.88 12.26 -14.38
C GLY A 114 -10.40 12.45 -14.72
N ILE A 115 -9.87 11.64 -15.65
CA ILE A 115 -8.46 11.65 -16.05
C ILE A 115 -8.26 12.54 -17.27
N GLN A 116 -7.42 13.57 -17.12
CA GLN A 116 -7.12 14.55 -18.17
C GLN A 116 -5.84 14.21 -18.94
N PHE A 117 -4.90 13.47 -18.33
CA PHE A 117 -3.57 13.19 -18.88
C PHE A 117 -3.16 11.74 -18.64
N ALA A 118 -2.31 11.19 -19.50
CA ALA A 118 -1.68 9.88 -19.29
C ALA A 118 -0.70 9.92 -18.10
N GLY A 119 -0.50 8.78 -17.44
CA GLY A 119 0.32 8.66 -16.23
C GLY A 119 -0.47 8.68 -14.91
N SER A 120 -1.79 8.48 -14.98
CA SER A 120 -2.66 8.40 -13.81
C SER A 120 -3.28 7.01 -13.67
N ALA A 121 -3.43 6.57 -12.42
CA ALA A 121 -4.10 5.30 -12.10
C ALA A 121 -5.35 5.58 -11.27
N VAL A 122 -6.42 4.84 -11.58
CA VAL A 122 -7.67 4.84 -10.80
C VAL A 122 -7.86 3.48 -10.18
N LEU A 123 -7.87 3.44 -8.85
CA LEU A 123 -8.13 2.24 -8.06
C LEU A 123 -9.57 2.30 -7.55
N ALA A 124 -10.37 1.28 -7.84
CA ALA A 124 -11.73 1.16 -7.39
C ALA A 124 -11.90 -0.09 -6.53
N ALA A 125 -12.49 0.06 -5.35
CA ALA A 125 -12.88 -1.05 -4.49
C ALA A 125 -14.24 -0.77 -3.85
N ASP A 126 -15.22 -1.61 -4.15
CA ASP A 126 -16.63 -1.42 -3.76
C ASP A 126 -17.12 0.01 -4.12
N ARG A 127 -17.50 0.83 -3.14
CA ARG A 127 -17.95 2.23 -3.37
C ARG A 127 -16.84 3.27 -3.32
N ARG A 128 -15.58 2.88 -3.09
CA ARG A 128 -14.46 3.81 -2.98
C ARG A 128 -13.67 3.85 -4.28
N LYS A 129 -13.23 5.05 -4.64
CA LYS A 129 -12.31 5.31 -5.75
C LYS A 129 -11.16 6.17 -5.24
N LEU A 130 -9.95 5.84 -5.68
CA LEU A 130 -8.74 6.57 -5.40
C LEU A 130 -8.01 6.82 -6.72
N THR A 131 -7.65 8.06 -6.98
CA THR A 131 -6.84 8.42 -8.14
C THR A 131 -5.44 8.81 -7.67
N ILE A 132 -4.43 8.31 -8.38
CA ILE A 132 -3.02 8.68 -8.18
C ILE A 132 -2.43 9.18 -9.50
N ASN A 133 -1.46 10.07 -9.38
CA ASN A 133 -0.67 10.57 -10.49
C ASN A 133 0.76 10.07 -10.25
N GLY A 134 1.26 9.19 -11.11
CA GLY A 134 2.50 8.47 -10.87
C GLY A 134 2.38 6.99 -11.20
N GLY A 135 3.45 6.43 -11.75
CA GLY A 135 3.53 5.04 -12.22
C GLY A 135 4.63 4.23 -11.55
N THR A 136 5.07 4.63 -10.35
CA THR A 136 6.14 3.93 -9.63
C THR A 136 5.58 2.85 -8.72
N GLU A 137 6.43 1.89 -8.33
CA GLU A 137 6.05 0.84 -7.38
C GLU A 137 5.52 1.42 -6.07
N THR A 138 6.22 2.42 -5.53
CA THR A 138 5.85 3.09 -4.28
C THR A 138 4.47 3.73 -4.38
N ASP A 139 4.15 4.39 -5.49
CA ASP A 139 2.83 5.01 -5.71
C ASP A 139 1.72 3.95 -5.72
N PHE A 140 1.94 2.84 -6.43
CA PHE A 140 0.97 1.74 -6.50
C PHE A 140 0.78 1.05 -5.16
N THR A 141 1.87 0.70 -4.45
CA THR A 141 1.81 0.06 -3.13
C THR A 141 1.06 0.94 -2.13
N ASN A 142 1.38 2.23 -2.07
CA ASN A 142 0.71 3.17 -1.17
C ASN A 142 -0.78 3.31 -1.50
N ALA A 143 -1.13 3.36 -2.79
CA ALA A 143 -2.52 3.40 -3.22
C ALA A 143 -3.29 2.14 -2.83
N LEU A 144 -2.66 0.96 -3.01
CA LEU A 144 -3.19 -0.33 -2.61
C LEU A 144 -3.44 -0.42 -1.11
N ILE A 145 -2.52 0.08 -0.28
CA ILE A 145 -2.71 0.19 1.18
C ILE A 145 -3.95 1.04 1.48
N ARG A 146 -4.03 2.25 0.92
CA ARG A 146 -5.11 3.22 1.19
C ARG A 146 -6.48 2.69 0.76
N ILE A 147 -6.57 2.05 -0.40
CA ILE A 147 -7.84 1.50 -0.90
C ILE A 147 -8.23 0.20 -0.18
N SER A 148 -7.26 -0.58 0.31
CA SER A 148 -7.49 -1.86 1.02
C SER A 148 -7.89 -1.67 2.48
N GLN A 149 -7.45 -0.58 3.13
CA GLN A 149 -7.89 -0.24 4.48
C GLN A 149 -9.42 -0.24 4.53
N ARG A 150 -10.03 -1.20 5.24
CA ARG A 150 -11.49 -1.28 5.38
C ARG A 150 -11.95 -0.01 6.09
N GLY A 151 -12.99 0.61 5.53
CA GLY A 151 -13.44 1.98 5.76
C GLY A 151 -13.03 2.58 7.09
N ALA A 152 -12.39 3.76 7.01
CA ALA A 152 -12.33 4.79 8.04
C ALA A 152 -12.79 4.28 9.42
N GLN A 153 -11.87 3.63 10.16
CA GLN A 153 -12.19 3.07 11.47
C GLN A 153 -12.96 4.14 12.25
N THR A 154 -14.19 3.83 12.66
CA THR A 154 -15.04 4.85 13.25
C THR A 154 -14.57 5.10 14.67
N VAL A 155 -14.00 6.27 14.91
CA VAL A 155 -13.62 6.75 16.24
C VAL A 155 -14.83 7.43 16.84
N CYS A 156 -15.32 6.88 17.94
CA CYS A 156 -16.48 7.38 18.64
C CYS A 156 -16.05 8.25 19.82
N PHE A 157 -16.58 9.47 19.91
CA PHE A 157 -16.33 10.38 21.01
C PHE A 157 -17.52 10.37 21.96
N THR A 158 -17.27 10.24 23.26
CA THR A 158 -18.34 10.40 24.26
C THR A 158 -18.85 11.83 24.27
N GLN A 159 -20.15 11.99 24.53
CA GLN A 159 -20.80 13.28 24.68
C GLN A 159 -21.80 13.20 25.84
N GLY A 160 -22.06 14.36 26.47
CA GLY A 160 -23.10 14.51 27.49
C GLY A 160 -22.62 14.73 28.94
N HIS A 161 -21.31 14.76 29.21
CA HIS A 161 -20.75 14.94 30.57
C HIS A 161 -20.03 16.30 30.80
N ARG A 162 -20.65 17.44 30.41
CA ARG A 162 -19.97 18.77 30.34
C ARG A 162 -18.66 18.75 29.55
N GLU A 163 -18.50 17.78 28.65
CA GLU A 163 -17.33 17.63 27.79
C GLU A 163 -17.38 18.68 26.66
N ALA A 164 -16.25 18.96 26.03
CA ALA A 164 -16.21 19.89 24.90
C ALA A 164 -17.08 19.39 23.73
N MET A 165 -17.77 20.32 23.07
CA MET A 165 -18.60 19.96 21.92
C MET A 165 -17.72 19.49 20.78
N LEU A 166 -18.09 18.36 20.17
CA LEU A 166 -17.31 17.75 19.10
C LEU A 166 -17.23 18.71 17.90
N ASP A 167 -18.32 19.42 17.64
CA ASP A 167 -18.59 20.40 16.58
C ASP A 167 -18.26 21.86 16.91
N SER A 168 -17.49 22.14 17.96
CA SER A 168 -16.97 23.49 18.12
C SER A 168 -16.08 23.86 16.92
N LEU A 169 -16.37 25.01 16.31
CA LEU A 169 -15.59 25.55 15.23
C LEU A 169 -14.30 26.11 15.83
N THR A 170 -13.14 25.61 15.41
CA THR A 170 -11.87 26.30 15.65
C THR A 170 -11.93 27.64 14.92
N SER A 171 -12.15 28.75 15.64
CA SER A 171 -11.78 30.07 15.11
C SER A 171 -10.25 30.11 15.03
N LEU A 172 -9.75 30.60 13.90
CA LEU A 172 -8.33 30.89 13.73
C LEU A 172 -8.05 32.17 14.53
N ASP A 173 -7.67 32.00 15.80
CA ASP A 173 -7.19 33.09 16.66
C ASP A 173 -5.70 33.31 16.40
N ASP A 174 -5.34 33.72 15.19
CA ASP A 174 -3.97 34.11 14.85
C ASP A 174 -3.99 35.48 14.16
N LEU A 175 -4.21 36.54 14.94
CA LEU A 175 -3.70 37.89 14.66
C LEU A 175 -3.60 38.68 15.98
N GLU A 176 -2.64 38.33 16.84
CA GLU A 176 -2.16 39.28 17.85
C GLU A 176 -1.13 40.21 17.19
N ASP A 177 -1.59 41.39 16.77
CA ASP A 177 -0.72 42.53 16.52
C ASP A 177 -0.40 43.15 17.89
N HIS A 178 0.84 43.00 18.37
CA HIS A 178 1.29 43.65 19.60
C HIS A 178 1.45 45.15 19.33
N GLY A 179 0.38 45.90 19.56
CA GLY A 179 0.39 47.35 19.73
C GLY A 179 0.40 47.70 21.21
N ASP A 180 1.58 48.01 21.70
CA ASP A 180 1.95 48.75 22.90
C ASP A 180 0.79 49.44 23.66
N ASP A 181 0.42 48.97 24.85
CA ASP A 181 -0.01 49.89 25.92
C ASP A 181 0.05 49.31 27.34
N GLU A 182 0.42 50.20 28.25
CA GLU A 182 0.76 49.96 29.64
C GLU A 182 -0.50 49.87 30.54
N ASN A 183 -1.06 48.67 30.72
CA ASN A 183 -1.77 48.21 31.94
C ASN A 183 -2.39 46.82 31.73
N LEU A 184 -1.63 45.75 31.96
CA LEU A 184 -2.19 44.41 32.00
C LEU A 184 -2.54 44.01 33.44
N VAL A 185 -3.82 44.19 33.78
CA VAL A 185 -4.51 43.17 34.56
C VAL A 185 -4.26 41.87 33.83
N ALA A 186 -3.59 40.89 34.46
CA ALA A 186 -3.40 39.57 33.89
C ALA A 186 -4.77 38.91 33.70
N ARG A 187 -5.46 39.27 32.61
CA ARG A 187 -6.55 38.49 32.08
C ARG A 187 -5.87 37.25 31.57
N VAL A 188 -6.08 36.16 32.29
CA VAL A 188 -5.84 34.82 31.77
C VAL A 188 -6.76 34.71 30.56
N GLU A 189 -6.23 35.04 29.38
CA GLU A 189 -6.84 34.74 28.09
C GLU A 189 -6.83 33.21 28.02
N VAL A 190 -7.98 32.62 28.35
CA VAL A 190 -8.16 31.17 28.29
C VAL A 190 -8.02 30.79 26.82
N HIS A 191 -6.83 30.35 26.42
CA HIS A 191 -6.59 29.79 25.10
C HIS A 191 -7.65 28.73 24.84
N GLU A 192 -8.49 28.95 23.83
CA GLU A 192 -9.78 28.30 23.78
C GLU A 192 -9.67 26.77 23.70
N GLN A 193 -10.50 26.13 24.51
CA GLN A 193 -10.54 24.72 24.86
C GLN A 193 -11.07 23.84 23.71
N HIS A 194 -10.26 23.67 22.66
CA HIS A 194 -10.64 23.00 21.40
C HIS A 194 -10.10 21.57 21.20
N GLY A 195 -9.51 20.95 22.23
CA GLY A 195 -8.77 19.69 22.08
C GLY A 195 -9.52 18.56 21.37
N MET A 196 -10.83 18.41 21.61
CA MET A 196 -11.63 17.37 20.95
C MET A 196 -12.00 17.71 19.50
N ALA A 197 -12.29 18.98 19.19
CA ALA A 197 -12.54 19.43 17.82
C ALA A 197 -11.27 19.29 16.96
N MET A 198 -10.11 19.64 17.51
CA MET A 198 -8.80 19.46 16.88
C MET A 198 -8.49 17.97 16.66
N ALA A 199 -8.71 17.12 17.67
CA ALA A 199 -8.51 15.67 17.54
C ALA A 199 -9.41 15.06 16.47
N ARG A 200 -10.68 15.48 16.41
CA ARG A 200 -11.60 15.07 15.34
C ARG A 200 -11.08 15.48 13.97
N ASN A 201 -10.70 16.75 13.79
CA ASN A 201 -10.23 17.26 12.50
C ASN A 201 -8.94 16.53 12.05
N ALA A 202 -8.03 16.24 12.97
CA ALA A 202 -6.84 15.43 12.70
C ALA A 202 -7.21 14.01 12.27
N LEU A 203 -8.14 13.35 12.95
CA LEU A 203 -8.61 12.00 12.60
C LEU A 203 -9.32 11.98 11.23
N GLN A 204 -10.15 12.97 10.93
CA GLN A 204 -10.80 13.08 9.62
C GLN A 204 -9.77 13.31 8.50
N THR A 205 -8.73 14.11 8.75
CA THR A 205 -7.62 14.32 7.81
C THR A 205 -6.85 13.03 7.55
N LEU A 206 -6.68 12.21 8.58
CA LEU A 206 -6.08 10.88 8.48
C LEU A 206 -7.01 9.83 7.85
N GLY A 207 -8.24 10.20 7.50
CA GLY A 207 -9.20 9.32 6.83
C GLY A 207 -10.04 8.44 7.76
N PHE A 208 -10.10 8.76 9.06
CA PHE A 208 -10.98 8.11 10.03
C PHE A 208 -12.37 8.76 10.03
N ALA A 209 -13.41 7.95 10.27
CA ALA A 209 -14.76 8.45 10.45
C ALA A 209 -14.95 8.79 11.93
N THR A 210 -15.59 9.90 12.24
CA THR A 210 -15.79 10.33 13.64
C THR A 210 -17.27 10.46 13.95
N ARG A 211 -17.73 9.93 15.09
CA ARG A 211 -19.13 10.02 15.52
C ARG A 211 -19.22 10.39 17.00
N GLY A 212 -20.09 11.33 17.36
CA GLY A 212 -20.47 11.58 18.76
C GLY A 212 -21.43 10.50 19.26
N VAL A 213 -21.17 9.93 20.42
CA VAL A 213 -22.03 8.94 21.08
C VAL A 213 -22.38 9.40 22.49
N ASN A 214 -23.66 9.32 22.85
CA ASN A 214 -24.08 9.63 24.21
C ASN A 214 -23.60 8.53 25.16
N ALA A 215 -23.10 8.92 26.33
CA ALA A 215 -22.58 7.97 27.31
C ALA A 215 -23.64 6.93 27.77
N GLY A 216 -24.91 7.32 27.83
CA GLY A 216 -26.02 6.42 28.17
C GLY A 216 -26.34 5.35 27.13
N SER A 217 -25.95 5.55 25.86
CA SER A 217 -26.18 4.59 24.76
C SER A 217 -24.91 3.85 24.31
N LEU A 218 -23.78 4.08 25.00
CA LEU A 218 -22.47 3.50 24.65
C LEU A 218 -22.54 1.99 24.44
N ALA A 219 -23.22 1.28 25.36
CA ALA A 219 -23.43 -0.16 25.36
C ALA A 219 -23.97 -0.72 24.02
N GLN A 220 -24.84 0.04 23.35
CA GLN A 220 -25.50 -0.37 22.10
C GLN A 220 -24.69 0.07 20.86
N THR A 221 -23.86 1.10 20.98
CA THR A 221 -23.06 1.66 19.89
C THR A 221 -21.64 1.10 19.78
N LEU A 222 -21.12 0.42 20.81
CA LEU A 222 -19.80 -0.23 20.81
C LEU A 222 -19.52 -1.15 19.61
N PRO A 223 -20.46 -2.01 19.12
CA PRO A 223 -20.16 -2.87 17.97
C PRO A 223 -19.96 -2.10 16.65
N ALA A 224 -20.32 -0.81 16.59
CA ALA A 224 -20.14 0.06 15.43
C ALA A 224 -18.91 0.99 15.53
N CYS A 225 -18.19 0.97 16.65
CA CYS A 225 -17.04 1.81 16.92
C CYS A 225 -15.76 0.97 16.95
N ALA A 226 -14.71 1.42 16.26
CA ALA A 226 -13.40 0.75 16.31
C ALA A 226 -12.61 1.15 17.57
N VAL A 227 -12.74 2.41 17.99
CA VAL A 227 -12.12 2.98 19.20
C VAL A 227 -13.12 3.98 19.82
N VAL A 228 -13.19 4.02 21.15
CA VAL A 228 -13.98 5.01 21.89
C VAL A 228 -13.02 5.93 22.64
N VAL A 229 -13.18 7.24 22.45
CA VAL A 229 -12.42 8.30 23.12
C VAL A 229 -13.35 8.98 24.13
N ALA A 230 -12.98 8.88 25.41
CA ALA A 230 -13.65 9.59 26.50
C ALA A 230 -12.73 10.67 27.04
N ALA A 231 -13.05 11.94 26.77
CA ALA A 231 -12.34 13.06 27.37
C ALA A 231 -13.05 13.38 28.68
N GLY A 232 -12.39 13.13 29.82
CA GLY A 232 -12.99 13.27 31.15
C GLY A 232 -13.65 14.64 31.41
N PRO A 233 -14.49 14.73 32.46
CA PRO A 233 -15.29 15.91 32.73
C PRO A 233 -14.42 17.15 32.94
N ARG A 234 -14.91 18.32 32.48
CA ARG A 234 -14.29 19.60 32.82
C ARG A 234 -14.32 19.78 34.34
N THR A 235 -13.15 19.90 34.97
CA THR A 235 -13.07 20.42 36.34
C THR A 235 -13.45 21.90 36.32
N PRO A 236 -14.20 22.39 37.33
CA PRO A 236 -14.59 23.80 37.42
C PRO A 236 -13.39 24.73 37.58
#